data_AF-A0A7D4XL99-F1
#
_entry.id   AF-A0A7D4XL99-F1
#
_cell.length_a   1.000
_cell.length_b   1.000
_cell.length_c   1.000
_cell.angle_alpha   90.00
_cell.angle_beta   90.00
_cell.angle_gamma   90.00
#
_symmetry.space_group_name_H-M   'P 1'
#
loop_
_entity.id
_entity.type
_entity.pdbx_description
1 polymer ?
#
loop_
_entity_poly.entity_id
_entity_poly.type
_entity_poly.pdbx_seq_one_letter_code
_entity_poly.pdbx_strand_id
1 'polypeptide(L)'
;IIYAASTSPGQRNLKKRIAYSSVSHMGFILIGIASITDTGLNGAILQIISHGFIGAALFFLAGTSYDRIRLVYLDEMGGVAIPMPKIFTMFSSFSMASLALPGMSGFVAEVLVFLGIITSQKYLLMPKIAIIFVMAIGMILT
;
A
#
# COMPACT_ATOMS: atom_id res chain seq x y z
N ILE A 1 -3.76 4.96 8.36
CA ILE A 1 -2.90 5.31 7.20
C ILE A 1 -1.57 5.90 7.70
N ILE A 2 -1.54 7.14 8.18
CA ILE A 2 -0.32 7.88 8.55
C ILE A 2 0.61 7.10 9.49
N TYR A 3 0.08 6.57 10.60
CA TYR A 3 0.89 5.85 11.59
C TYR A 3 1.62 4.63 11.00
N ALA A 4 0.91 3.82 10.20
CA ALA A 4 1.50 2.61 9.61
C ALA A 4 2.51 2.96 8.51
N ALA A 5 2.22 4.00 7.72
CA ALA A 5 3.12 4.48 6.67
C ALA A 5 4.41 5.09 7.26
N SER A 6 4.32 5.88 8.33
CA SER A 6 5.50 6.50 8.96
C SER A 6 6.35 5.51 9.75
N THR A 7 5.76 4.46 10.31
CA THR A 7 6.48 3.43 11.08
C THR A 7 7.07 2.31 10.21
N SER A 8 6.61 2.18 8.96
CA SER A 8 7.10 1.17 8.01
C SER A 8 8.61 1.30 7.69
N PRO A 9 9.15 2.49 7.35
CA PRO A 9 10.59 2.66 7.09
C PRO A 9 11.49 2.28 8.28
N GLY A 10 10.99 2.39 9.51
CA GLY A 10 11.72 2.01 10.73
C GLY A 10 11.82 0.50 10.97
N GLN A 11 11.13 -0.33 10.18
CA GLN A 11 11.15 -1.78 10.35
C GLN A 11 12.38 -2.40 9.66
N ARG A 12 13.28 -2.97 10.45
CA ARG A 12 14.45 -3.73 9.93
C ARG A 12 14.09 -5.06 9.31
N ASN A 13 12.98 -5.67 9.73
CA ASN A 13 12.54 -6.98 9.25
C ASN A 13 11.66 -6.82 7.99
N LEU A 14 12.04 -7.50 6.90
CA LEU A 14 11.37 -7.38 5.60
C LEU A 14 9.87 -7.70 5.67
N LYS A 15 9.50 -8.81 6.31
CA LYS A 15 8.10 -9.25 6.42
C LYS A 15 7.27 -8.25 7.25
N LYS A 16 7.85 -7.70 8.32
CA LYS A 16 7.19 -6.66 9.11
C LYS A 16 6.98 -5.40 8.28
N ARG A 17 7.97 -4.95 7.51
CA ARG A 17 7.83 -3.76 6.67
C ARG A 17 6.69 -3.89 5.66
N ILE A 18 6.59 -5.04 4.98
CA ILE A 18 5.48 -5.34 4.06
C ILE A 18 4.13 -5.31 4.82
N ALA A 19 4.06 -5.92 6.00
CA ALA A 19 2.83 -5.95 6.81
C ALA A 19 2.38 -4.55 7.26
N TYR A 20 3.31 -3.69 7.71
CA TYR A 20 2.98 -2.31 8.09
C TYR A 20 2.49 -1.50 6.89
N SER A 21 3.07 -1.70 5.70
CA SER A 21 2.56 -1.13 4.45
C SER A 21 1.15 -1.60 4.13
N SER A 22 0.81 -2.87 4.37
CA SER A 22 -0.56 -3.36 4.19
C SER A 22 -1.58 -2.65 5.09
N VAL A 23 -1.19 -2.34 6.33
CA VAL A 23 -2.07 -1.64 7.28
C VAL A 23 -2.39 -0.21 6.81
N SER A 24 -1.49 0.48 6.11
CA SER A 24 -1.81 1.79 5.55
C SER A 24 -2.85 1.69 4.42
N HIS A 25 -2.69 0.74 3.49
CA HIS A 25 -3.65 0.56 2.38
C HIS A 25 -5.05 0.12 2.84
N MET A 26 -5.14 -0.69 3.90
CA MET A 26 -6.43 -1.04 4.52
C MET A 26 -7.18 0.19 5.04
N GLY A 27 -6.46 1.22 5.48
CA GLY A 27 -7.07 2.49 5.87
C GLY A 27 -7.80 3.19 4.72
N PHE A 28 -7.28 3.13 3.49
CA PHE A 28 -7.98 3.68 2.32
C PHE A 28 -9.26 2.89 1.99
N ILE A 29 -9.23 1.56 2.12
CA ILE A 29 -10.42 0.72 1.91
C ILE A 29 -11.53 1.12 2.87
N LEU A 30 -11.22 1.30 4.17
CA LEU A 30 -12.18 1.73 5.18
C LEU A 30 -12.79 3.09 4.84
N ILE A 31 -11.99 4.06 4.39
CA ILE A 31 -12.48 5.38 3.99
C ILE A 31 -13.34 5.29 2.73
N GLY A 32 -12.96 4.47 1.75
CA GLY A 32 -13.74 4.23 0.52
C GLY A 32 -15.13 3.67 0.81
N ILE A 33 -15.22 2.69 1.71
CA ILE A 33 -16.51 2.13 2.17
C ILE A 33 -17.30 3.18 2.96
N ALA A 34 -16.63 3.92 3.85
CA ALA A 34 -17.26 4.97 4.65
C ALA A 34 -17.80 6.14 3.80
N SER A 35 -17.30 6.34 2.58
CA SER A 35 -17.82 7.37 1.67
C SER A 35 -19.31 7.22 1.36
N ILE A 36 -19.83 5.98 1.37
CA ILE A 36 -21.20 5.62 0.94
C ILE A 36 -21.53 6.27 -0.43
N THR A 37 -20.56 6.22 -1.35
CA THR A 37 -20.69 6.66 -2.74
C THR A 37 -20.30 5.52 -3.66
N ASP A 38 -20.95 5.40 -4.81
CA ASP A 38 -20.63 4.34 -5.78
C ASP A 38 -19.17 4.42 -6.24
N THR A 39 -18.64 5.63 -6.43
CA THR A 39 -17.24 5.88 -6.80
C THR A 39 -16.27 5.42 -5.72
N GLY A 40 -16.51 5.76 -4.45
CA GLY A 40 -15.65 5.34 -3.34
C GLY A 40 -15.73 3.84 -3.06
N LEU A 41 -16.91 3.23 -3.25
CA LEU A 41 -17.10 1.78 -3.07
C LEU A 41 -16.40 0.99 -4.17
N ASN A 42 -16.49 1.44 -5.43
CA ASN A 42 -15.72 0.87 -6.54
C ASN A 42 -14.21 1.00 -6.32
N GLY A 43 -13.75 2.16 -5.82
CA GLY A 43 -12.35 2.37 -5.45
C GLY A 43 -11.89 1.41 -4.34
N ALA A 44 -12.72 1.21 -3.31
CA ALA A 44 -12.43 0.26 -2.23
C ALA A 44 -12.32 -1.19 -2.74
N ILE A 45 -13.23 -1.62 -3.63
CA ILE A 45 -13.18 -2.96 -4.24
C ILE A 45 -11.90 -3.12 -5.06
N LEU A 46 -11.55 -2.13 -5.89
CA LEU A 46 -10.33 -2.16 -6.69
C LEU A 46 -9.08 -2.23 -5.80
N GLN A 47 -9.09 -1.53 -4.66
CA GLN A 47 -7.99 -1.56 -3.70
C GLN A 47 -7.89 -2.91 -2.99
N ILE A 48 -9.00 -3.54 -2.61
CA ILE A 48 -9.01 -4.89 -2.01
C ILE A 48 -8.35 -5.90 -2.96
N ILE A 49 -8.74 -5.90 -4.23
CA ILE A 49 -8.21 -6.83 -5.24
C ILE A 49 -6.73 -6.54 -5.51
N SER A 50 -6.41 -5.28 -5.78
CA SER A 50 -5.03 -4.85 -6.11
C SER A 50 -4.07 -5.12 -4.97
N HIS A 51 -4.43 -4.68 -3.76
CA HIS A 51 -3.60 -4.86 -2.57
C HIS A 51 -3.46 -6.34 -2.20
N GLY A 52 -4.53 -7.12 -2.30
CA GLY A 52 -4.49 -8.56 -2.05
C GLY A 52 -3.51 -9.28 -2.97
N PHE A 53 -3.52 -8.95 -4.27
CA PHE A 53 -2.61 -9.54 -5.24
C PHE A 53 -1.15 -9.11 -5.01
N ILE A 54 -0.89 -7.81 -4.85
CA ILE A 54 0.45 -7.27 -4.62
C ILE A 54 1.03 -7.79 -3.30
N GLY A 55 0.22 -7.83 -2.24
CA GLY A 55 0.61 -8.36 -0.93
C GLY A 55 1.00 -9.84 -1.01
N ALA A 56 0.18 -10.68 -1.66
CA ALA A 56 0.48 -12.10 -1.86
C ALA A 56 1.79 -12.30 -2.64
N ALA A 57 2.00 -11.53 -3.72
CA ALA A 57 3.22 -11.58 -4.51
C ALA A 57 4.46 -11.16 -3.69
N LEU A 58 4.37 -10.08 -2.91
CA LEU A 58 5.47 -9.62 -2.05
C LEU A 58 5.80 -10.61 -0.94
N PHE A 59 4.80 -11.21 -0.29
CA PHE A 59 5.05 -12.25 0.73
C PHE A 59 5.64 -13.52 0.13
N PHE A 60 5.21 -13.93 -1.07
CA PHE A 60 5.79 -15.05 -1.80
C PHE A 60 7.26 -14.78 -2.18
N LEU A 61 7.56 -13.60 -2.72
CA LEU A 61 8.92 -13.20 -3.08
C LEU A 61 9.83 -13.04 -1.86
N ALA A 62 9.31 -12.50 -0.75
CA ALA A 62 10.04 -12.44 0.51
C ALA A 62 10.32 -13.84 1.07
N GLY A 63 9.37 -14.78 0.95
CA GLY A 63 9.55 -16.17 1.36
C GLY A 63 10.60 -16.91 0.53
N THR A 64 10.53 -16.80 -0.80
CA THR A 64 11.51 -17.40 -1.72
C THR A 64 12.90 -16.79 -1.58
N SER A 65 12.98 -15.48 -1.31
CA SER A 65 14.25 -14.83 -0.96
C SER A 65 14.81 -15.42 0.32
N TYR A 66 14.02 -15.50 1.39
CA TYR A 66 14.45 -16.07 2.65
C TYR A 66 14.95 -17.52 2.53
N ASP A 67 14.32 -18.36 1.71
CA ASP A 67 14.74 -19.74 1.53
C ASP A 67 16.15 -19.86 0.89
N ARG A 68 16.50 -18.90 0.03
CA ARG A 68 17.78 -18.86 -0.71
C ARG A 68 18.94 -18.28 0.07
N ILE A 69 18.73 -17.13 0.73
CA ILE A 69 19.80 -16.40 1.43
C ILE A 69 19.74 -16.56 2.96
N ARG A 70 18.64 -17.07 3.51
CA ARG A 70 18.40 -17.21 4.97
C ARG A 70 18.49 -15.90 5.77
N LEU A 71 18.42 -14.75 5.09
CA LEU A 71 18.43 -13.41 5.68
C LEU A 71 17.02 -12.84 5.79
N VAL A 72 16.73 -12.21 6.93
CA VAL A 72 15.43 -11.58 7.23
C VAL A 72 15.53 -10.06 7.37
N TYR A 73 16.71 -9.57 7.72
CA TYR A 73 16.97 -8.16 7.98
C TYR A 73 17.41 -7.45 6.71
N LEU A 74 16.75 -6.32 6.41
CA LEU A 74 17.04 -5.47 5.26
C LEU A 74 18.50 -5.01 5.23
N ASP A 75 19.09 -4.77 6.41
CA ASP A 75 20.47 -4.31 6.57
C ASP A 75 21.49 -5.34 6.05
N GLU A 76 21.13 -6.62 6.06
CA GLU A 76 21.98 -7.74 5.64
C GLU A 76 21.71 -8.14 4.17
N MET A 77 20.60 -7.69 3.58
CA MET A 77 20.17 -8.03 2.21
C MET A 77 20.86 -7.19 1.12
N GLY A 78 22.02 -6.62 1.42
CA GLY A 78 22.83 -5.89 0.45
C GLY A 78 23.30 -6.78 -0.70
N GLY A 79 23.27 -6.27 -1.94
CA GLY A 79 23.82 -6.97 -3.10
C GLY A 79 23.01 -8.16 -3.63
N VAL A 80 21.79 -8.40 -3.12
CA VAL A 80 20.92 -9.54 -3.53
C VAL A 80 20.55 -9.53 -5.02
N ALA A 81 20.66 -8.37 -5.69
CA ALA A 81 20.46 -8.25 -7.13
C ALA A 81 21.44 -9.10 -7.97
N ILE A 82 22.65 -9.36 -7.46
CA ILE A 82 23.67 -10.15 -8.18
C ILE A 82 23.35 -11.65 -8.16
N PRO A 83 23.14 -12.31 -7.00
CA PRO A 83 22.84 -13.73 -6.96
C PRO A 83 21.40 -14.07 -7.39
N MET A 84 20.46 -13.12 -7.28
CA MET A 84 19.03 -13.38 -7.50
C MET A 84 18.34 -12.29 -8.34
N PRO A 85 18.83 -11.98 -9.56
CA PRO A 85 18.36 -10.83 -10.33
C PRO A 85 16.86 -10.88 -10.65
N LYS A 86 16.33 -12.04 -11.05
CA LYS A 86 14.89 -12.19 -11.39
C LYS A 86 13.96 -11.95 -10.20
N ILE A 87 14.35 -12.42 -9.01
CA ILE A 87 13.56 -12.25 -7.79
C ILE A 87 13.65 -10.78 -7.34
N PHE A 88 14.84 -10.18 -7.43
CA PHE A 88 15.04 -8.77 -7.13
C PHE A 88 14.21 -7.86 -8.05
N THR A 89 14.20 -8.10 -9.37
CA THR A 89 13.43 -7.29 -10.33
C THR A 89 11.94 -7.40 -10.06
N MET A 90 11.42 -8.61 -9.84
CA MET A 90 10.00 -8.82 -9.50
C MET A 90 9.65 -8.19 -8.15
N PHE A 91 10.51 -8.36 -7.14
CA PHE A 91 10.29 -7.77 -5.82
C PHE A 91 10.26 -6.25 -5.89
N SER A 92 11.16 -5.65 -6.67
CA SER A 92 11.22 -4.21 -6.88
C SER A 92 9.98 -3.70 -7.62
N SER A 93 9.53 -4.38 -8.68
CA SER A 93 8.31 -3.98 -9.42
C SER A 93 7.05 -4.07 -8.56
N PHE A 94 6.89 -5.14 -7.77
CA PHE A 94 5.76 -5.24 -6.84
C PHE A 94 5.86 -4.27 -5.67
N SER A 95 7.07 -3.92 -5.22
CA SER A 95 7.28 -2.88 -4.22
C SER A 95 6.84 -1.52 -4.76
N MET A 96 7.18 -1.20 -6.00
CA MET A 96 6.70 0.00 -6.69
C MET A 96 5.17 0.01 -6.88
N ALA A 97 4.58 -1.14 -7.19
CA ALA A 97 3.13 -1.28 -7.24
C ALA A 97 2.47 -1.08 -5.87
N SER A 98 3.12 -1.53 -4.79
CA SER A 98 2.66 -1.31 -3.42
C SER A 98 2.75 0.15 -3.00
N LEU A 99 3.73 0.93 -3.49
CA LEU A 99 3.80 2.38 -3.25
C LEU A 99 2.71 3.18 -3.99
N ALA A 100 1.77 2.51 -4.67
CA ALA A 100 0.70 3.16 -5.43
C ALA A 100 1.21 4.24 -6.41
N LEU A 101 2.30 3.97 -7.14
CA LEU A 101 2.85 4.91 -8.13
C LEU A 101 1.85 5.19 -9.27
N PRO A 102 1.86 6.41 -9.87
CA PRO A 102 1.05 6.72 -11.04
C PRO A 102 1.25 5.67 -12.15
N GLY A 103 0.15 5.10 -12.63
CA GLY A 103 0.15 4.02 -13.62
C GLY A 103 0.01 2.61 -13.02
N MET A 104 0.06 2.45 -11.69
CA MET A 104 -0.23 1.20 -10.99
C MET A 104 -1.69 1.15 -10.53
N SER A 105 -2.22 -0.06 -10.33
CA SER A 105 -3.62 -0.23 -9.95
C SER A 105 -3.95 0.36 -8.57
N GLY A 106 -3.01 0.32 -7.62
CA GLY A 106 -3.16 0.94 -6.29
C GLY A 106 -3.43 2.45 -6.36
N PHE A 107 -2.76 3.16 -7.27
CA PHE A 107 -2.97 4.60 -7.47
C PHE A 107 -4.39 4.91 -7.92
N VAL A 108 -4.89 4.15 -8.91
CA VAL A 108 -6.25 4.33 -9.44
C VAL A 108 -7.29 4.11 -8.35
N ALA A 109 -7.06 3.12 -7.49
CA ALA A 109 -7.96 2.83 -6.37
C ALA A 109 -7.99 3.98 -5.35
N GLU A 110 -6.82 4.50 -4.97
CA GLU A 110 -6.70 5.58 -3.99
C GLU A 110 -7.31 6.89 -4.51
N VAL A 111 -7.13 7.20 -5.80
CA VAL A 111 -7.79 8.34 -6.44
C VAL A 111 -9.31 8.18 -6.48
N LEU A 112 -9.82 6.98 -6.79
CA LEU A 112 -11.27 6.72 -6.77
C LEU A 112 -11.87 6.88 -5.37
N VAL A 113 -11.18 6.38 -4.35
CA VAL A 113 -11.57 6.57 -2.94
C VAL A 113 -11.58 8.05 -2.56
N PHE A 114 -10.57 8.79 -3.01
CA PHE A 114 -10.47 10.23 -2.78
C PHE A 114 -11.63 11.00 -3.43
N LEU A 115 -11.95 10.70 -4.68
CA LEU A 115 -13.10 11.27 -5.38
C LEU A 115 -14.43 10.89 -4.70
N GLY A 116 -14.56 9.64 -4.22
CA GLY A 116 -15.74 9.20 -3.47
C GLY A 116 -16.01 10.05 -2.24
N ILE A 117 -14.99 10.32 -1.42
CA ILE A 117 -15.11 11.21 -0.27
C ILE A 117 -15.50 12.63 -0.69
N ILE A 118 -14.94 13.17 -1.78
CA ILE A 118 -15.26 14.52 -2.27
C ILE A 118 -16.71 14.60 -2.73
N THR A 119 -17.23 13.57 -3.39
CA THR A 119 -18.62 13.57 -3.87
C THR A 119 -19.66 13.30 -2.78
N SER A 120 -19.24 12.74 -1.64
CA SER A 120 -20.15 12.40 -0.54
C SER A 120 -20.87 13.64 0.01
N GLN A 121 -22.22 13.55 0.07
CA GLN A 121 -23.11 14.61 0.57
C GLN A 121 -23.45 14.44 2.06
N LYS A 122 -23.11 13.29 2.66
CA LYS A 122 -23.49 12.94 4.04
C LYS A 122 -22.58 13.53 5.11
N TYR A 123 -21.39 14.00 4.74
CA TYR A 123 -20.41 14.55 5.68
C TYR A 123 -20.49 16.07 5.77
N LEU A 124 -20.46 16.58 7.00
CA LEU A 124 -20.24 18.01 7.27
C LEU A 124 -18.89 18.46 6.69
N LEU A 125 -18.78 19.73 6.29
CA LEU A 125 -17.60 20.29 5.63
C LEU A 125 -16.30 20.09 6.43
N MET A 126 -16.32 20.32 7.74
CA MET A 126 -15.14 20.18 8.60
C MET A 126 -14.56 18.75 8.64
N PRO A 127 -15.32 17.69 9.00
CA PRO A 127 -14.79 16.33 9.00
C PRO A 127 -14.40 15.87 7.60
N LYS A 128 -15.08 16.33 6.55
CA LYS A 128 -14.72 16.03 5.16
C LYS A 128 -13.32 16.56 4.80
N ILE A 129 -13.02 17.81 5.16
CA ILE A 129 -11.69 18.40 4.94
C ILE A 129 -10.62 17.64 5.74
N ALA A 130 -10.90 17.27 6.98
CA ALA A 130 -9.97 16.50 7.80
C ALA A 130 -9.64 15.13 7.19
N ILE A 131 -10.66 14.40 6.70
CA ILE A 131 -10.47 13.09 6.05
C ILE A 131 -9.66 13.24 4.75
N ILE A 132 -9.97 14.26 3.94
CA ILE A 132 -9.23 14.56 2.71
C ILE A 132 -7.76 14.87 3.03
N PHE A 133 -7.48 15.65 4.07
CA PHE A 133 -6.12 15.99 4.49
C PHE A 133 -5.34 14.75 4.95
N VAL A 134 -5.97 13.88 5.75
CA VAL A 134 -5.37 12.62 6.19
C VAL A 134 -5.09 11.69 5.01
N MET A 135 -5.98 11.63 4.02
CA MET A 135 -5.75 10.84 2.80
C MET A 135 -4.65 11.42 1.93
N ALA A 136 -4.59 12.74 1.75
CA ALA A 136 -3.55 13.39 0.97
C ALA A 136 -2.16 13.13 1.56
N ILE A 137 -2.01 13.29 2.89
CA ILE A 137 -0.78 12.90 3.60
C ILE A 137 -0.54 11.39 3.45
N GLY A 138 -1.61 10.60 3.56
CA GLY A 138 -1.57 9.17 3.36
C GLY A 138 -0.93 8.77 2.04
N MET A 139 -1.42 9.29 0.92
CA MET A 139 -0.92 8.97 -0.44
C MET A 139 0.54 9.38 -0.64
N ILE A 140 1.01 10.42 0.05
CA ILE A 140 2.40 10.86 -0.04
C ILE A 140 3.33 9.93 0.77
N LEU A 141 2.82 9.38 1.88
CA LEU A 141 3.60 8.56 2.81
C LEU A 141 3.60 7.07 2.48
N THR A 142 2.55 6.56 1.83
CA THR A 142 2.44 5.16 1.41
C THR A 142 3.29 4.87 0.20
#